data_AF-A0A8B8IVV8-F1
#
_entry.id   AF-A0A8B8IVV8-F1
#
_cell.length_a   1.000
_cell.length_b   1.000
_cell.length_c   1.000
_cell.angle_alpha   90.00
_cell.angle_beta   90.00
_cell.angle_gamma   90.00
#
_symmetry.space_group_name_H-M   'P 1'
#
loop_
_entity.id
_entity.type
_entity.pdbx_description
1 polymer ?
#
loop_
_entity_poly.entity_id
_entity_poly.type
_entity_poly.pdbx_seq_one_letter_code
_entity_poly.pdbx_strand_id
1 'polypeptide(L)'
;MLKLQIANAQDRKEAQNRERRRQCELERRSRIFNARNRKIGVDLPFLERQVEEKRAERGELERKNLAFAQQMIKDSNLAVVLEAREREERRRIGVEIDEFRQKYQRKEDRREFDLNNPDALKMQLPPRKSDGEPVGLSSAQKFEGEDLEYEERKKIMAAQKNAWLEQQVQERKAAEEERKKAEAAYMMAIKARDARAGDLDKLERECRYRLGQANLRYNEALAAEKKQLEQIMKEQEEADNAAEMYNNLTSDMLTENPDVAKSALGNNRAIGFMYKGMNQEELKKFYAAQKEQMAAAKAKREAEEKMEAEWQALAKSIQREVARQDIEDQRKRREIARQLMEENQLLALQQKETEKYFKQVVYNNTPTDDYYSQFNTTTR
;
A
#
# COMPACT_ATOMS: atom_id res chain seq x y z
N MET A 1 35.30 211.25 -126.51
CA MET A 1 35.49 209.82 -126.18
C MET A 1 36.94 209.69 -125.69
N LEU A 2 37.35 209.03 -124.61
CA LEU A 2 36.99 207.75 -124.02
C LEU A 2 37.37 207.73 -122.53
N LYS A 3 36.65 206.90 -121.75
CA LYS A 3 36.67 206.74 -120.29
C LYS A 3 37.91 205.97 -119.79
N LEU A 4 38.56 206.50 -118.75
CA LEU A 4 39.56 205.84 -117.91
C LEU A 4 38.86 205.26 -116.66
N GLN A 5 38.98 203.96 -116.39
CA GLN A 5 38.42 203.30 -115.20
C GLN A 5 39.48 203.16 -114.11
N ILE A 6 39.17 203.68 -112.91
CA ILE A 6 39.96 203.63 -111.67
C ILE A 6 39.36 202.51 -110.77
N ALA A 7 40.21 201.63 -110.22
CA ALA A 7 39.86 200.38 -109.52
C ALA A 7 39.37 200.56 -108.05
N ASN A 8 38.61 199.59 -107.53
CA ASN A 8 37.66 199.70 -106.41
C ASN A 8 38.10 198.91 -105.14
N ALA A 9 37.46 199.12 -103.98
CA ALA A 9 37.87 198.54 -102.68
C ALA A 9 37.85 196.99 -102.59
N GLN A 10 37.06 196.32 -103.43
CA GLN A 10 37.03 194.85 -103.55
C GLN A 10 38.40 194.28 -103.94
N ASP A 11 39.17 195.00 -104.76
CA ASP A 11 40.48 194.53 -105.24
C ASP A 11 41.52 194.43 -104.09
N ARG A 12 41.42 195.27 -103.06
CA ARG A 12 42.31 195.22 -101.88
C ARG A 12 42.00 194.04 -100.94
N LYS A 13 40.72 193.71 -100.73
CA LYS A 13 40.30 192.56 -99.90
C LYS A 13 40.65 191.25 -100.57
N GLU A 14 40.54 191.19 -101.90
CA GLU A 14 41.08 190.07 -102.67
C GLU A 14 42.59 189.94 -102.50
N ALA A 15 43.35 191.03 -102.49
CA ALA A 15 44.79 190.99 -102.27
C ALA A 15 45.18 190.42 -100.89
N GLN A 16 44.55 190.84 -99.79
CA GLN A 16 44.82 190.29 -98.45
C GLN A 16 44.41 188.81 -98.33
N ASN A 17 43.27 188.41 -98.90
CA ASN A 17 42.87 187.01 -98.92
C ASN A 17 43.84 186.16 -99.75
N ARG A 18 44.38 186.69 -100.86
CA ARG A 18 45.46 186.04 -101.62
C ARG A 18 46.72 185.93 -100.80
N GLU A 19 47.06 186.93 -99.99
CA GLU A 19 48.27 186.94 -99.17
C GLU A 19 48.18 186.02 -97.95
N ARG A 20 47.04 185.97 -97.26
CA ARG A 20 46.77 184.99 -96.20
C ARG A 20 46.70 183.56 -96.74
N ARG A 21 46.08 183.36 -97.92
CA ARG A 21 46.18 182.08 -98.64
C ARG A 21 47.64 181.77 -98.95
N ARG A 22 48.44 182.73 -99.42
CA ARG A 22 49.88 182.52 -99.64
C ARG A 22 50.62 182.14 -98.36
N GLN A 23 50.35 182.77 -97.23
CA GLN A 23 51.01 182.44 -95.95
C GLN A 23 50.60 181.06 -95.42
N CYS A 24 49.30 180.76 -95.39
CA CYS A 24 48.83 179.43 -95.02
C CYS A 24 49.35 178.37 -96.00
N GLU A 25 49.41 178.69 -97.30
CA GLU A 25 49.99 177.79 -98.29
C GLU A 25 51.50 177.69 -98.12
N LEU A 26 52.23 178.72 -97.67
CA LEU A 26 53.66 178.66 -97.35
C LEU A 26 53.94 177.79 -96.12
N GLU A 27 53.16 177.92 -95.05
CA GLU A 27 53.24 177.06 -93.84
C GLU A 27 52.79 175.62 -94.12
N ARG A 28 51.79 175.47 -94.99
CA ARG A 28 51.35 174.15 -95.45
C ARG A 28 52.39 173.55 -96.39
N ARG A 29 53.01 174.35 -97.26
CA ARG A 29 54.06 173.94 -98.19
C ARG A 29 55.32 173.54 -97.43
N SER A 30 55.73 174.28 -96.39
CA SER A 30 56.85 173.88 -95.54
C SER A 30 56.58 172.54 -94.83
N ARG A 31 55.33 172.26 -94.44
CA ARG A 31 54.92 170.95 -93.88
C ARG A 31 54.80 169.84 -94.92
N ILE A 32 54.23 170.11 -96.10
CA ILE A 32 53.94 169.11 -97.14
C ILE A 32 55.17 168.76 -97.98
N PHE A 33 56.05 169.73 -98.26
CA PHE A 33 57.29 169.48 -99.00
C PHE A 33 58.41 168.95 -98.11
N ASN A 34 58.33 169.14 -96.78
CA ASN A 34 59.20 168.44 -95.86
C ASN A 34 58.72 166.98 -95.70
N ALA A 35 59.31 166.09 -96.50
CA ALA A 35 58.97 164.67 -96.52
C ALA A 35 59.08 164.01 -95.12
N ARG A 36 59.95 164.51 -94.24
CA ARG A 36 60.13 163.98 -92.88
C ARG A 36 58.95 164.33 -91.98
N ASN A 37 58.48 165.58 -91.99
CA ASN A 37 57.29 165.97 -91.20
C ASN A 37 56.02 165.29 -91.72
N ARG A 38 55.91 165.03 -93.03
CA ARG A 38 54.79 164.25 -93.60
C ARG A 38 54.79 162.79 -93.19
N LYS A 39 55.96 162.15 -93.09
CA LYS A 39 56.06 160.74 -92.71
C LYS A 39 56.02 160.54 -91.19
N ILE A 40 56.62 161.44 -90.39
CA ILE A 40 56.89 161.21 -88.96
C ILE A 40 56.81 162.51 -88.12
N GLY A 41 56.03 163.52 -88.52
CA GLY A 41 55.85 164.73 -87.72
C GLY A 41 54.98 164.46 -86.49
N VAL A 42 55.52 164.68 -85.29
CA VAL A 42 54.82 164.45 -84.01
C VAL A 42 55.15 165.58 -83.02
N ASP A 43 54.17 165.98 -82.22
CA ASP A 43 54.33 166.98 -81.15
C ASP A 43 54.91 166.33 -79.89
N LEU A 44 56.24 166.32 -79.80
CA LEU A 44 57.00 165.74 -78.68
C LEU A 44 56.62 166.35 -77.31
N PRO A 45 56.58 167.70 -77.14
CA PRO A 45 56.21 168.31 -75.86
C PRO A 45 54.83 167.90 -75.34
N PHE A 46 53.83 167.79 -76.22
CA PHE A 46 52.49 167.37 -75.82
C PHE A 46 52.46 165.89 -75.38
N LEU A 47 53.15 165.02 -76.12
CA LEU A 47 53.26 163.61 -75.76
C LEU A 47 54.02 163.40 -74.45
N GLU A 48 55.08 164.17 -74.18
CA GLU A 48 55.83 164.11 -72.92
C GLU A 48 54.94 164.42 -71.72
N ARG A 49 54.11 165.48 -71.79
CA ARG A 49 53.12 165.78 -70.73
C ARG A 49 52.10 164.66 -70.55
N GLN A 50 51.59 164.09 -71.64
CA GLN A 50 50.65 162.96 -71.58
C GLN A 50 51.28 161.72 -70.92
N VAL A 51 52.57 161.48 -71.15
CA VAL A 51 53.32 160.38 -70.51
C VAL A 51 53.48 160.64 -69.01
N GLU A 52 53.79 161.87 -68.60
CA GLU A 52 53.90 162.25 -67.18
C GLU A 52 52.57 162.09 -66.44
N GLU A 53 51.47 162.59 -67.01
CA GLU A 53 50.13 162.45 -66.42
C GLU A 53 49.73 160.98 -66.25
N LYS A 54 49.94 160.14 -67.29
CA LYS A 54 49.70 158.69 -67.20
C LYS A 54 50.65 157.95 -66.25
N ARG A 55 51.84 158.50 -65.97
CA ARG A 55 52.75 157.94 -64.94
C ARG A 55 52.26 158.30 -63.54
N ALA A 56 51.82 159.55 -63.33
CA ALA A 56 51.26 159.98 -62.06
C ALA A 56 49.98 159.20 -61.70
N GLU A 57 49.06 159.03 -62.65
CA GLU A 57 47.83 158.25 -62.45
C GLU A 57 48.13 156.78 -62.11
N ARG A 58 49.11 156.16 -62.81
CA ARG A 58 49.57 154.80 -62.50
C ARG A 58 50.19 154.72 -61.09
N GLY A 59 51.03 155.68 -60.71
CA GLY A 59 51.64 155.72 -59.38
C GLY A 59 50.61 155.84 -58.25
N GLU A 60 49.55 156.64 -58.44
CA GLU A 60 48.45 156.76 -57.48
C GLU A 60 47.60 155.48 -57.42
N LEU A 61 47.34 154.82 -58.55
CA LEU A 61 46.65 153.54 -58.58
C LEU A 61 47.46 152.44 -57.88
N GLU A 62 48.76 152.37 -58.13
CA GLU A 62 49.68 151.43 -57.46
C GLU A 62 49.72 151.66 -55.95
N ARG A 63 49.74 152.92 -55.50
CA ARG A 63 49.66 153.26 -54.07
C ARG A 63 48.35 152.79 -53.42
N LYS A 64 47.21 153.04 -54.08
CA LYS A 64 45.90 152.56 -53.61
C LYS A 64 45.85 151.04 -53.55
N ASN A 65 46.30 150.37 -54.60
CA ASN A 65 46.35 148.91 -54.66
C ASN A 65 47.26 148.33 -53.57
N LEU A 66 48.40 148.95 -53.30
CA LEU A 66 49.30 148.54 -52.21
C LEU A 66 48.64 148.68 -50.84
N ALA A 67 47.92 149.79 -50.60
CA ALA A 67 47.18 150.00 -49.36
C ALA A 67 46.07 148.94 -49.17
N PHE A 68 45.31 148.63 -50.22
CA PHE A 68 44.30 147.57 -50.19
C PHE A 68 44.91 146.18 -49.96
N ALA A 69 46.04 145.88 -50.63
CA ALA A 69 46.74 144.62 -50.44
C ALA A 69 47.24 144.46 -49.00
N GLN A 70 47.79 145.53 -48.40
CA GLN A 70 48.19 145.52 -46.99
C GLN A 70 47.00 145.32 -46.04
N GLN A 71 45.85 145.94 -46.32
CA GLN A 71 44.64 145.73 -45.53
C GLN A 71 44.13 144.29 -45.64
N MET A 72 44.11 143.72 -46.84
CA MET A 72 43.71 142.34 -47.07
C MET A 72 44.60 141.33 -46.31
N ILE A 73 45.91 141.58 -46.24
CA ILE A 73 46.84 140.78 -45.44
C ILE A 73 46.49 140.87 -43.95
N LYS A 74 46.21 142.06 -43.43
CA LYS A 74 45.80 142.25 -42.02
C LYS A 74 44.50 141.51 -41.71
N ASP A 75 43.50 141.64 -42.58
CA ASP A 75 42.19 141.00 -42.40
C ASP A 75 42.30 139.48 -42.49
N SER A 76 43.12 138.95 -43.41
CA SER A 76 43.40 137.52 -43.52
C SER A 76 44.10 136.98 -42.26
N ASN A 77 45.10 137.70 -41.73
CA ASN A 77 45.77 137.31 -40.49
C ASN A 77 44.80 137.32 -39.29
N LEU A 78 43.91 138.32 -39.23
CA LEU A 78 42.89 138.40 -38.19
C LEU A 78 41.91 137.21 -38.27
N ALA A 79 41.47 136.85 -39.48
CA ALA A 79 40.59 135.71 -39.70
C ALA A 79 41.22 134.40 -39.21
N VAL A 80 42.51 134.16 -39.49
CA VAL A 80 43.24 132.97 -39.02
C VAL A 80 43.28 132.89 -37.50
N VAL A 81 43.52 134.02 -36.81
CA VAL A 81 43.54 134.07 -35.34
C VAL A 81 42.15 133.79 -34.75
N LEU A 82 41.09 134.37 -35.33
CA LEU A 82 39.72 134.12 -34.88
C LEU A 82 39.30 132.67 -35.10
N GLU A 83 39.67 132.08 -36.24
CA GLU A 83 39.40 130.66 -36.55
C GLU A 83 40.15 129.73 -35.58
N ALA A 84 41.40 130.05 -35.24
CA ALA A 84 42.16 129.29 -34.25
C ALA A 84 41.49 129.33 -32.86
N ARG A 85 41.01 130.52 -32.44
CA ARG A 85 40.28 130.68 -31.17
C ARG A 85 38.97 129.90 -31.16
N GLU A 86 38.19 129.96 -32.25
CA GLU A 86 36.95 129.19 -32.36
C GLU A 86 37.20 127.69 -32.32
N ARG A 87 38.26 127.21 -33.00
CA ARG A 87 38.66 125.81 -32.99
C ARG A 87 39.03 125.33 -31.58
N GLU A 88 39.73 126.16 -30.82
CA GLU A 88 40.11 125.84 -29.44
C GLU A 88 38.91 125.82 -28.48
N GLU A 89 37.98 126.77 -28.62
CA GLU A 89 36.72 126.78 -27.87
C GLU A 89 35.87 125.54 -28.19
N ARG A 90 35.71 125.18 -29.47
CA ARG A 90 35.02 123.95 -29.89
C ARG A 90 35.68 122.71 -29.29
N ARG A 91 37.01 122.67 -29.25
CA ARG A 91 37.76 121.57 -28.62
C ARG A 91 37.49 121.52 -27.11
N ARG A 92 37.50 122.65 -26.41
CA ARG A 92 37.23 122.72 -24.97
C ARG A 92 35.82 122.19 -24.65
N ILE A 93 34.81 122.68 -25.38
CA ILE A 93 33.42 122.21 -25.23
C ILE A 93 33.31 120.71 -25.52
N GLY A 94 34.02 120.22 -26.55
CA GLY A 94 34.07 118.77 -26.85
C GLY A 94 34.60 117.95 -25.67
N VAL A 95 35.71 118.38 -25.06
CA VAL A 95 36.29 117.73 -23.87
C VAL A 95 35.31 117.76 -22.70
N GLU A 96 34.68 118.90 -22.40
CA GLU A 96 33.72 119.03 -21.30
C GLU A 96 32.49 118.11 -21.49
N ILE A 97 31.98 118.00 -22.72
CA ILE A 97 30.87 117.09 -23.05
C ILE A 97 31.27 115.63 -22.86
N ASP A 98 32.47 115.25 -23.32
CA ASP A 98 32.94 113.88 -23.19
C ASP A 98 33.24 113.53 -21.73
N GLU A 99 33.77 114.46 -20.94
CA GLU A 99 33.89 114.29 -19.48
C GLU A 99 32.54 114.10 -18.80
N PHE A 100 31.53 114.90 -19.18
CA PHE A 100 30.18 114.78 -18.63
C PHE A 100 29.57 113.42 -18.97
N ARG A 101 29.72 112.96 -20.23
CA ARG A 101 29.28 111.63 -20.68
C ARG A 101 29.95 110.52 -19.88
N GLN A 102 31.27 110.61 -19.69
CA GLN A 102 32.04 109.62 -18.93
C GLN A 102 31.69 109.58 -17.44
N LYS A 103 31.36 110.72 -16.82
CA LYS A 103 31.06 110.79 -15.39
C LYS A 103 29.60 110.45 -15.06
N TYR A 104 28.66 110.92 -15.88
CA TYR A 104 27.23 110.92 -15.53
C TYR A 104 26.32 110.15 -16.48
N GLN A 105 26.82 109.68 -17.63
CA GLN A 105 26.04 108.91 -18.61
C GLN A 105 26.62 107.51 -18.84
N ARG A 106 27.26 106.95 -17.81
CA ARG A 106 27.81 105.60 -17.84
C ARG A 106 26.68 104.58 -17.99
N LYS A 107 27.00 103.41 -18.56
CA LYS A 107 26.00 102.36 -18.79
C LYS A 107 25.50 101.77 -17.47
N GLU A 108 26.39 101.72 -16.49
CA GLU A 108 26.18 101.17 -15.14
C GLU A 108 25.19 102.01 -14.32
N ASP A 109 25.12 103.32 -14.57
CA ASP A 109 24.26 104.25 -13.83
C ASP A 109 22.82 104.32 -14.38
N ARG A 110 22.47 103.50 -15.39
CA ARG A 110 21.12 103.44 -15.96
C ARG A 110 20.15 102.75 -15.01
N ARG A 111 18.89 103.19 -15.03
CA ARG A 111 17.82 102.61 -14.20
C ARG A 111 17.63 101.12 -14.43
N GLU A 112 17.76 100.69 -15.68
CA GLU A 112 17.60 99.31 -16.15
C GLU A 112 18.93 98.53 -16.23
N PHE A 113 20.02 99.03 -15.63
CA PHE A 113 21.30 98.33 -15.68
C PHE A 113 21.25 96.99 -14.95
N ASP A 114 20.48 96.86 -13.87
CA ASP A 114 20.23 95.60 -13.18
C ASP A 114 19.72 94.48 -14.11
N LEU A 115 18.86 94.83 -15.07
CA LEU A 115 18.35 93.91 -16.10
C LEU A 115 19.36 93.65 -17.23
N ASN A 116 20.20 94.64 -17.56
CA ASN A 116 21.14 94.58 -18.69
C ASN A 116 22.60 94.29 -18.27
N ASN A 117 22.83 93.98 -16.99
CA ASN A 117 24.13 93.68 -16.44
C ASN A 117 24.60 92.33 -17.00
N PRO A 118 25.73 92.27 -17.75
CA PRO A 118 26.23 91.00 -18.30
C PRO A 118 26.56 89.96 -17.22
N ASP A 119 26.86 90.40 -15.99
CA ASP A 119 27.17 89.52 -14.86
C ASP A 119 25.96 89.21 -13.96
N ALA A 120 24.74 89.59 -14.36
CA ALA A 120 23.53 89.38 -13.55
C ALA A 120 23.37 87.92 -13.10
N LEU A 121 23.59 86.95 -13.98
CA LEU A 121 23.48 85.52 -13.67
C LEU A 121 24.54 85.02 -12.67
N LYS A 122 25.70 85.68 -12.57
CA LYS A 122 26.75 85.34 -11.60
C LYS A 122 26.46 85.90 -10.22
N MET A 123 25.74 87.02 -10.15
CA MET A 123 25.36 87.69 -8.91
C MET A 123 24.05 87.15 -8.33
N GLN A 124 23.19 86.56 -9.15
CA GLN A 124 21.94 85.95 -8.71
C GLN A 124 22.21 84.73 -7.82
N LEU A 125 21.56 84.71 -6.66
CA LEU A 125 21.54 83.56 -5.78
C LEU A 125 20.60 82.48 -6.35
N PRO A 126 20.88 81.19 -6.13
CA PRO A 126 19.94 80.13 -6.45
C PRO A 126 18.58 80.40 -5.78
N PRO A 127 17.44 80.08 -6.45
CA PRO A 127 16.10 80.26 -5.90
C PRO A 127 15.86 79.60 -4.53
N ARG A 128 16.62 78.53 -4.23
CA ARG A 128 16.68 77.84 -2.94
C ARG A 128 18.11 77.32 -2.74
N LYS A 129 18.75 77.62 -1.61
CA LYS A 129 20.17 77.27 -1.35
C LYS A 129 20.32 75.96 -0.59
N SER A 130 19.35 75.62 0.27
CA SER A 130 19.37 74.41 1.10
C SER A 130 17.96 73.95 1.47
N ASP A 131 17.84 72.70 1.89
CA ASP A 131 16.55 72.09 2.21
C ASP A 131 15.86 72.64 3.47
N GLY A 132 16.68 73.18 4.38
CA GLY A 132 16.26 73.79 5.64
C GLY A 132 15.83 75.27 5.54
N GLU A 133 15.93 75.89 4.35
CA GLU A 133 15.46 77.27 4.18
C GLU A 133 13.92 77.33 4.24
N PRO A 134 13.33 78.27 5.00
CA PRO A 134 11.89 78.40 5.09
C PRO A 134 11.36 79.00 3.79
N VAL A 135 10.72 78.16 2.98
CA VAL A 135 10.16 78.55 1.69
C VAL A 135 8.65 78.33 1.70
N GLY A 136 7.88 79.35 1.30
CA GLY A 136 6.42 79.29 1.28
C GLY A 136 5.89 78.40 0.16
N LEU A 137 4.72 77.78 0.40
CA LEU A 137 4.02 76.88 -0.54
C LEU A 137 3.78 77.50 -1.93
N SER A 138 3.52 78.82 -2.00
CA SER A 138 3.27 79.52 -3.26
C SER A 138 4.48 79.59 -4.20
N SER A 139 5.70 79.40 -3.70
CA SER A 139 6.93 79.51 -4.50
C SER A 139 7.21 78.28 -5.37
N ALA A 140 6.55 77.14 -5.07
CA ALA A 140 6.75 75.84 -5.71
C ALA A 140 8.23 75.35 -5.74
N GLN A 141 9.09 75.80 -4.82
CA GLN A 141 10.50 75.37 -4.73
C GLN A 141 10.72 74.15 -3.80
N LYS A 142 9.70 73.76 -3.03
CA LYS A 142 9.72 72.62 -2.11
C LYS A 142 8.38 71.90 -2.17
N PHE A 143 8.42 70.58 -2.38
CA PHE A 143 7.23 69.74 -2.41
C PHE A 143 7.31 68.71 -1.29
N GLU A 144 6.24 68.53 -0.52
CA GLU A 144 6.21 67.55 0.58
C GLU A 144 6.24 66.09 0.10
N GLY A 145 5.88 65.84 -1.17
CA GLY A 145 5.99 64.51 -1.77
C GLY A 145 7.42 64.11 -2.14
N GLU A 146 8.37 65.05 -2.14
CA GLU A 146 9.78 64.78 -2.36
C GLU A 146 10.40 64.25 -1.07
N ASP A 147 10.73 62.97 -1.07
CA ASP A 147 11.23 62.28 0.11
C ASP A 147 12.74 62.07 0.05
N LEU A 148 13.47 62.98 0.70
CA LEU A 148 14.92 62.94 0.79
C LEU A 148 15.43 61.76 1.65
N GLU A 149 14.61 61.25 2.57
CA GLU A 149 14.94 60.15 3.49
C GLU A 149 14.54 58.77 2.93
N TYR A 150 14.07 58.70 1.68
CA TYR A 150 13.59 57.47 1.05
C TYR A 150 14.59 56.31 1.17
N GLU A 151 15.87 56.57 0.89
CA GLU A 151 16.94 55.55 0.96
C GLU A 151 17.21 55.09 2.40
N GLU A 152 17.13 55.98 3.39
CA GLU A 152 17.30 55.62 4.81
C GLU A 152 16.13 54.77 5.29
N ARG A 153 14.90 55.19 4.98
CA ARG A 153 13.69 54.40 5.29
C ARG A 153 13.74 53.03 4.63
N LYS A 154 14.21 52.94 3.38
CA LYS A 154 14.39 51.67 2.67
C LYS A 154 15.39 50.74 3.36
N LYS A 155 16.51 51.28 3.87
CA LYS A 155 17.48 50.52 4.68
C LYS A 155 16.86 50.01 5.97
N ILE A 156 16.10 50.84 6.68
CA ILE A 156 15.42 50.44 7.92
C ILE A 156 14.39 49.33 7.64
N MET A 157 13.57 49.49 6.60
CA MET A 157 12.58 48.47 6.19
C MET A 157 13.27 47.15 5.80
N ALA A 158 14.38 47.21 5.08
CA ALA A 158 15.16 46.02 4.74
C ALA A 158 15.74 45.34 5.98
N ALA A 159 16.27 46.09 6.94
CA ALA A 159 16.78 45.57 8.19
C ALA A 159 15.67 44.89 9.03
N GLN A 160 14.50 45.53 9.14
CA GLN A 160 13.34 44.95 9.82
C GLN A 160 12.88 43.65 9.15
N LYS A 161 12.76 43.65 7.81
CA LYS A 161 12.40 42.45 7.05
C LYS A 161 13.40 41.31 7.29
N ASN A 162 14.70 41.61 7.26
CA ASN A 162 15.73 40.60 7.48
C ASN A 162 15.66 40.03 8.90
N ALA A 163 15.46 40.88 9.92
CA ALA A 163 15.32 40.43 11.30
C ALA A 163 14.10 39.51 11.49
N TRP A 164 12.94 39.85 10.90
CA TRP A 164 11.76 38.98 10.96
C TRP A 164 11.96 37.65 10.22
N LEU A 165 12.60 37.67 9.05
CA LEU A 165 12.90 36.45 8.31
C LEU A 165 13.87 35.55 9.10
N GLU A 166 14.89 36.14 9.72
CA GLU A 166 15.83 35.41 10.56
C GLU A 166 15.13 34.76 11.75
N GLN A 167 14.25 35.50 12.45
CA GLN A 167 13.44 34.96 13.53
C GLN A 167 12.55 33.79 13.05
N GLN A 168 11.84 33.94 11.94
CA GLN A 168 11.00 32.86 11.39
C GLN A 168 11.82 31.62 11.00
N VAL A 169 13.01 31.81 10.44
CA VAL A 169 13.91 30.70 10.09
C VAL A 169 14.39 29.98 11.35
N GLN A 170 14.76 30.72 12.40
CA GLN A 170 15.18 30.13 13.67
C GLN A 170 14.04 29.36 14.34
N GLU A 171 12.84 29.95 14.42
CA GLU A 171 11.65 29.29 14.98
C GLU A 171 11.30 28.01 14.20
N ARG A 172 11.33 28.06 12.86
CA ARG A 172 11.07 26.89 12.02
C ARG A 172 12.11 25.79 12.22
N LYS A 173 13.40 26.16 12.30
CA LYS A 173 14.49 25.19 12.57
C LYS A 173 14.33 24.55 13.94
N ALA A 174 14.06 25.34 14.98
CA ALA A 174 13.83 24.83 16.33
C ALA A 174 12.63 23.88 16.39
N ALA A 175 11.51 24.24 15.75
CA ALA A 175 10.33 23.38 15.65
C ALA A 175 10.63 22.07 14.89
N GLU A 176 11.41 22.12 13.82
CA GLU A 176 11.80 20.93 13.06
C GLU A 176 12.75 20.01 13.85
N GLU A 177 13.71 20.58 14.60
CA GLU A 177 14.56 19.82 15.51
C GLU A 177 13.77 19.15 16.63
N GLU A 178 12.82 19.86 17.23
CA GLU A 178 11.95 19.29 18.26
C GLU A 178 11.10 18.16 17.69
N ARG A 179 10.55 18.33 16.48
CA ARG A 179 9.83 17.26 15.78
C ARG A 179 10.72 16.05 15.53
N LYS A 180 11.96 16.25 15.07
CA LYS A 180 12.93 15.15 14.86
C LYS A 180 13.29 14.44 16.15
N LYS A 181 13.47 15.16 17.26
CA LYS A 181 13.70 14.58 18.59
C LYS A 181 12.51 13.75 19.06
N ALA A 182 11.29 14.28 18.91
CA ALA A 182 10.06 13.57 19.25
C ALA A 182 9.87 12.31 18.38
N GLU A 183 10.08 12.40 17.06
CA GLU A 183 10.05 11.25 16.14
C GLU A 183 11.10 10.21 16.53
N ALA A 184 12.34 10.61 16.85
CA ALA A 184 13.39 9.70 17.28
C ALA A 184 13.06 8.99 18.60
N ALA A 185 12.52 9.72 19.59
CA ALA A 185 12.07 9.15 20.85
C ALA A 185 10.92 8.16 20.65
N TYR A 186 9.95 8.49 19.79
CA TYR A 186 8.85 7.61 19.42
C TYR A 186 9.34 6.33 18.73
N MET A 187 10.25 6.45 17.76
CA MET A 187 10.87 5.31 17.08
C MET A 187 11.67 4.42 18.05
N MET A 188 12.36 5.01 19.01
CA MET A 188 13.06 4.26 20.07
C MET A 188 12.07 3.49 20.95
N ALA A 189 10.94 4.12 21.33
CA ALA A 189 9.89 3.48 22.10
C ALA A 189 9.25 2.30 21.35
N ILE A 190 8.99 2.43 20.05
CA ILE A 190 8.50 1.33 19.20
C ILE A 190 9.50 0.18 19.19
N LYS A 191 10.78 0.45 18.92
CA LYS A 191 11.83 -0.58 18.90
C LYS A 191 11.92 -1.33 20.23
N ALA A 192 11.85 -0.60 21.35
CA ALA A 192 11.87 -1.20 22.68
C ALA A 192 10.62 -2.07 22.95
N ARG A 193 9.44 -1.62 22.50
CA ARG A 193 8.19 -2.39 22.61
C ARG A 193 8.26 -3.67 21.77
N ASP A 194 8.73 -3.59 20.54
CA ASP A 194 8.81 -4.73 19.63
C ASP A 194 9.86 -5.75 20.12
N ALA A 195 11.00 -5.29 20.65
CA ALA A 195 11.98 -6.16 21.30
C ALA A 195 11.36 -6.89 22.50
N ARG A 196 10.64 -6.17 23.38
CA ARG A 196 9.93 -6.77 24.52
C ARG A 196 8.87 -7.79 24.08
N ALA A 197 8.13 -7.50 23.01
CA ALA A 197 7.15 -8.43 22.45
C ALA A 197 7.83 -9.72 21.94
N GLY A 198 8.97 -9.59 21.26
CA GLY A 198 9.77 -10.74 20.82
C GLY A 198 10.29 -11.59 21.98
N ASP A 199 10.72 -10.96 23.08
CA ASP A 199 11.17 -11.68 24.27
C ASP A 199 10.01 -12.39 25.00
N LEU A 200 8.83 -11.77 25.06
CA LEU A 200 7.62 -12.41 25.60
C LEU A 200 7.18 -13.62 24.77
N ASP A 201 7.20 -13.54 23.44
CA ASP A 201 6.88 -14.68 22.56
C ASP A 201 7.86 -15.85 22.75
N LYS A 202 9.17 -15.56 22.88
CA LYS A 202 10.18 -16.60 23.20
C LYS A 202 9.88 -17.28 24.53
N LEU A 203 9.61 -16.49 25.59
CA LEU A 203 9.28 -17.02 26.91
C LEU A 203 7.99 -17.85 26.89
N GLU A 204 6.96 -17.40 26.17
CA GLU A 204 5.71 -18.13 26.03
C GLU A 204 5.93 -19.48 25.34
N ARG A 205 6.68 -19.50 24.23
CA ARG A 205 7.03 -20.75 23.52
C ARG A 205 7.80 -21.71 24.42
N GLU A 206 8.76 -21.21 25.19
CA GLU A 206 9.53 -22.03 26.12
C GLU A 206 8.66 -22.59 27.25
N CYS A 207 7.77 -21.77 27.83
CA CYS A 207 6.80 -22.22 28.84
C CYS A 207 5.86 -23.30 28.28
N ARG A 208 5.31 -23.11 27.08
CA ARG A 208 4.46 -24.11 26.40
C ARG A 208 5.22 -25.40 26.15
N TYR A 209 6.47 -25.31 25.71
CA TYR A 209 7.32 -26.47 25.50
C TYR A 209 7.59 -27.24 26.81
N ARG A 210 7.94 -26.54 27.89
CA ARG A 210 8.17 -27.15 29.21
C ARG A 210 6.90 -27.78 29.79
N LEU A 211 5.74 -27.12 29.64
CA LEU A 211 4.44 -27.68 30.03
C LEU A 211 4.11 -28.94 29.21
N GLY A 212 4.35 -28.91 27.90
CA GLY A 212 4.19 -30.08 27.02
C GLY A 212 5.06 -31.26 27.46
N GLN A 213 6.33 -31.00 27.79
CA GLN A 213 7.22 -32.04 28.32
C GLN A 213 6.76 -32.58 29.68
N ALA A 214 6.30 -31.72 30.58
CA ALA A 214 5.79 -32.14 31.89
C ALA A 214 4.54 -33.02 31.75
N ASN A 215 3.59 -32.62 30.88
CA ASN A 215 2.40 -33.40 30.58
C ASN A 215 2.74 -34.76 29.94
N LEU A 216 3.71 -34.80 29.02
CA LEU A 216 4.17 -36.05 28.43
C LEU A 216 4.70 -37.01 29.51
N ARG A 217 5.62 -36.54 30.37
CA ARG A 217 6.17 -37.33 31.48
C ARG A 217 5.10 -37.81 32.45
N TYR A 218 4.14 -36.95 32.77
CA TYR A 218 3.01 -37.32 33.62
C TYR A 218 2.14 -38.40 32.98
N ASN A 219 1.81 -38.27 31.70
CA ASN A 219 1.03 -39.27 30.97
C ASN A 219 1.78 -40.60 30.81
N GLU A 220 3.09 -40.57 30.59
CA GLU A 220 3.95 -41.77 30.58
C GLU A 220 3.93 -42.48 31.93
N ALA A 221 4.06 -41.74 33.03
CA ALA A 221 3.97 -42.29 34.38
C ALA A 221 2.59 -42.90 34.66
N LEU A 222 1.51 -42.21 34.29
CA LEU A 222 0.14 -42.69 34.45
C LEU A 222 -0.13 -43.94 33.61
N ALA A 223 0.39 -44.00 32.39
CA ALA A 223 0.28 -45.18 31.53
C ALA A 223 1.04 -46.38 32.11
N ALA A 224 2.22 -46.15 32.69
CA ALA A 224 2.99 -47.19 33.37
C ALA A 224 2.26 -47.71 34.62
N GLU A 225 1.72 -46.82 35.45
CA GLU A 225 0.92 -47.17 36.64
C GLU A 225 -0.32 -47.99 36.25
N LYS A 226 -1.06 -47.53 35.23
CA LYS A 226 -2.23 -48.26 34.71
C LYS A 226 -1.85 -49.67 34.23
N LYS A 227 -0.74 -49.79 33.51
CA LYS A 227 -0.26 -51.10 33.03
C LYS A 227 0.12 -52.03 34.19
N GLN A 228 0.74 -51.50 35.25
CA GLN A 228 1.04 -52.27 36.45
C GLN A 228 -0.24 -52.73 37.16
N LEU A 229 -1.23 -51.85 37.31
CA LEU A 229 -2.53 -52.21 37.88
C LEU A 229 -3.25 -53.27 37.05
N GLU A 230 -3.24 -53.17 35.72
CA GLU A 230 -3.80 -54.19 34.83
C GLU A 230 -3.08 -55.54 34.99
N GLN A 231 -1.75 -55.55 35.16
CA GLN A 231 -0.99 -56.77 35.45
C GLN A 231 -1.37 -57.39 36.79
N ILE A 232 -1.44 -56.59 37.85
CA ILE A 232 -1.84 -57.05 39.19
C ILE A 232 -3.27 -57.60 39.16
N MET A 233 -4.19 -56.90 38.50
CA MET A 233 -5.58 -57.36 38.35
C MET A 233 -5.65 -58.67 37.59
N LYS A 234 -4.87 -58.82 36.52
CA LYS A 234 -4.81 -60.07 35.75
C LYS A 234 -4.21 -61.21 36.57
N GLU A 235 -3.14 -60.97 37.32
CA GLU A 235 -2.55 -61.96 38.23
C GLU A 235 -3.55 -62.40 39.32
N GLN A 236 -4.32 -61.45 39.87
CA GLN A 236 -5.38 -61.74 40.83
C GLN A 236 -6.53 -62.54 40.18
N GLU A 237 -6.97 -62.17 38.98
CA GLU A 237 -8.00 -62.91 38.23
C GLU A 237 -7.54 -64.33 37.90
N GLU A 238 -6.27 -64.52 37.49
CA GLU A 238 -5.68 -65.84 37.28
C GLU A 238 -5.61 -66.66 38.58
N ALA A 239 -5.26 -66.03 39.70
CA ALA A 239 -5.24 -66.67 41.01
C ALA A 239 -6.65 -67.07 41.49
N ASP A 240 -7.64 -66.20 41.31
CA ASP A 240 -9.05 -66.46 41.64
C ASP A 240 -9.62 -67.58 40.77
N ASN A 241 -9.35 -67.56 39.46
CA ASN A 241 -9.72 -68.63 38.55
C ASN A 241 -9.09 -69.97 38.95
N ALA A 242 -7.80 -69.97 39.32
CA ALA A 242 -7.12 -71.17 39.79
C ALA A 242 -7.71 -71.67 41.12
N ALA A 243 -8.05 -70.76 42.04
CA ALA A 243 -8.70 -71.10 43.31
C ALA A 243 -10.11 -71.66 43.08
N GLU A 244 -10.90 -71.08 42.18
CA GLU A 244 -12.21 -71.61 41.78
C GLU A 244 -12.08 -73.01 41.19
N MET A 245 -11.16 -73.20 40.23
CA MET A 245 -10.88 -74.52 39.65
C MET A 245 -10.50 -75.54 40.72
N TYR A 246 -9.60 -75.18 41.64
CA TYR A 246 -9.17 -76.05 42.72
C TYR A 246 -10.32 -76.39 43.67
N ASN A 247 -11.08 -75.38 44.10
CA ASN A 247 -12.24 -75.55 44.97
C ASN A 247 -13.29 -76.46 44.34
N ASN A 248 -13.60 -76.27 43.05
CA ASN A 248 -14.50 -77.15 42.30
C ASN A 248 -13.93 -78.57 42.20
N LEU A 249 -12.64 -78.72 41.85
CA LEU A 249 -11.99 -80.03 41.74
C LEU A 249 -12.02 -80.81 43.06
N THR A 250 -11.85 -80.14 44.19
CA THR A 250 -11.91 -80.74 45.54
C THR A 250 -13.31 -80.75 46.15
N SER A 251 -14.30 -80.16 45.48
CA SER A 251 -15.67 -80.08 45.99
C SER A 251 -16.26 -81.47 46.14
N ASP A 252 -17.04 -81.64 47.20
CA ASP A 252 -17.81 -82.84 47.50
C ASP A 252 -18.79 -83.24 46.37
N MET A 253 -19.19 -82.28 45.53
CA MET A 253 -20.02 -82.54 44.36
C MET A 253 -19.24 -83.27 43.26
N LEU A 254 -18.07 -82.76 42.85
CA LEU A 254 -17.28 -83.31 41.74
C LEU A 254 -16.41 -84.51 42.14
N THR A 255 -15.96 -84.58 43.39
CA THR A 255 -15.22 -85.75 43.93
C THR A 255 -16.12 -86.91 44.30
N GLU A 256 -17.44 -86.72 44.17
CA GLU A 256 -18.48 -87.63 44.60
C GLU A 256 -18.29 -88.20 46.02
N ASN A 257 -17.74 -87.40 46.94
CA ASN A 257 -17.40 -87.85 48.29
C ASN A 257 -18.57 -88.60 48.98
N PRO A 258 -18.41 -89.88 49.39
CA PRO A 258 -19.45 -90.66 50.03
C PRO A 258 -19.72 -90.23 51.47
N ASP A 259 -18.79 -89.51 52.12
CA ASP A 259 -18.93 -89.09 53.52
C ASP A 259 -20.02 -88.04 53.72
N VAL A 260 -20.40 -87.32 52.67
CA VAL A 260 -21.50 -86.34 52.65
C VAL A 260 -22.84 -87.01 52.97
N ALA A 261 -22.97 -88.32 52.73
CA ALA A 261 -24.18 -89.07 53.05
C ALA A 261 -24.33 -89.34 54.57
N LYS A 262 -23.29 -89.12 55.39
CA LYS A 262 -23.32 -89.38 56.84
C LYS A 262 -24.19 -88.34 57.55
N SER A 263 -25.23 -88.78 58.24
CA SER A 263 -26.10 -87.87 59.00
C SER A 263 -25.42 -87.42 60.29
N ALA A 264 -25.52 -86.12 60.60
CA ALA A 264 -25.11 -85.58 61.90
C ALA A 264 -25.89 -86.18 63.09
N LEU A 265 -27.07 -86.78 62.85
CA LEU A 265 -27.90 -87.42 63.89
C LEU A 265 -27.48 -88.87 64.21
N GLY A 266 -26.42 -89.39 63.61
CA GLY A 266 -25.80 -90.67 64.00
C GLY A 266 -25.33 -91.55 62.84
N ASN A 267 -24.34 -92.39 63.13
CA ASN A 267 -23.59 -93.17 62.14
C ASN A 267 -24.42 -94.18 61.33
N ASN A 268 -25.56 -94.65 61.86
CA ASN A 268 -26.41 -95.64 61.19
C ASN A 268 -27.50 -95.00 60.30
N ARG A 269 -27.49 -93.66 60.15
CA ARG A 269 -28.48 -92.94 59.35
C ARG A 269 -27.79 -92.21 58.20
N ALA A 270 -28.21 -92.53 56.99
CA ALA A 270 -27.80 -91.80 55.79
C ALA A 270 -28.78 -90.66 55.47
N ILE A 271 -28.27 -89.57 54.92
CA ILE A 271 -29.09 -88.47 54.37
C ILE A 271 -29.65 -88.94 53.02
N GLY A 272 -30.98 -89.08 52.93
CA GLY A 272 -31.63 -89.80 51.83
C GLY A 272 -31.33 -89.27 50.42
N PHE A 273 -31.27 -87.95 50.23
CA PHE A 273 -31.00 -87.35 48.91
C PHE A 273 -29.50 -87.26 48.56
N MET A 274 -28.61 -87.54 49.51
CA MET A 274 -27.15 -87.54 49.31
C MET A 274 -26.58 -88.96 49.29
N TYR A 275 -27.43 -89.99 49.33
CA TYR A 275 -27.01 -91.39 49.39
C TYR A 275 -26.45 -91.87 48.04
N LYS A 276 -25.17 -92.27 48.02
CA LYS A 276 -24.43 -92.70 46.82
C LYS A 276 -24.08 -94.19 46.84
N GLY A 277 -25.09 -95.02 47.13
CA GLY A 277 -24.92 -96.48 47.15
C GLY A 277 -24.14 -97.01 48.37
N MET A 278 -23.91 -98.33 48.38
CA MET A 278 -23.22 -99.03 49.47
C MET A 278 -21.71 -98.95 49.31
N ASN A 279 -20.99 -98.90 50.43
CA ASN A 279 -19.52 -98.89 50.40
C ASN A 279 -18.98 -100.24 49.88
N GLN A 280 -17.80 -100.24 49.27
CA GLN A 280 -17.15 -101.47 48.78
C GLN A 280 -16.96 -102.51 49.90
N GLU A 281 -16.73 -102.08 51.14
CA GLU A 281 -16.64 -102.99 52.28
C GLU A 281 -17.98 -103.65 52.63
N GLU A 282 -19.10 -102.94 52.48
CA GLU A 282 -20.44 -103.47 52.70
C GLU A 282 -20.81 -104.44 51.57
N LEU A 283 -20.54 -104.07 50.32
CA LEU A 283 -20.72 -104.95 49.16
C LEU A 283 -19.89 -106.24 49.28
N LYS A 284 -18.64 -106.16 49.79
CA LYS A 284 -17.82 -107.34 50.08
C LYS A 284 -18.49 -108.28 51.09
N LYS A 285 -19.15 -107.76 52.12
CA LYS A 285 -19.92 -108.57 53.08
C LYS A 285 -21.09 -109.27 52.39
N PHE A 286 -21.81 -108.58 51.50
CA PHE A 286 -22.88 -109.20 50.70
C PHE A 286 -22.36 -110.27 49.75
N TYR A 287 -21.26 -110.03 49.06
CA TYR A 287 -20.64 -111.03 48.18
C TYR A 287 -20.14 -112.26 48.97
N ALA A 288 -19.57 -112.05 50.15
CA ALA A 288 -19.18 -113.15 51.04
C ALA A 288 -20.41 -113.97 51.47
N ALA A 289 -21.48 -113.31 51.90
CA ALA A 289 -22.73 -113.96 52.29
C ALA A 289 -23.39 -114.71 51.12
N GLN A 290 -23.41 -114.14 49.90
CA GLN A 290 -23.91 -114.84 48.71
C GLN A 290 -23.07 -116.07 48.37
N LYS A 291 -21.74 -115.97 48.50
CA LYS A 291 -20.85 -117.11 48.27
C LYS A 291 -21.10 -118.24 49.27
N GLU A 292 -21.32 -117.90 50.54
CA GLU A 292 -21.72 -118.87 51.57
C GLU A 292 -23.09 -119.50 51.25
N GLN A 293 -24.09 -118.71 50.84
CA GLN A 293 -25.40 -119.21 50.44
C GLN A 293 -25.33 -120.14 49.23
N MET A 294 -24.53 -119.81 48.20
CA MET A 294 -24.33 -120.68 47.04
C MET A 294 -23.66 -122.00 47.44
N ALA A 295 -22.68 -121.96 48.34
CA ALA A 295 -22.03 -123.17 48.86
C ALA A 295 -23.01 -124.04 49.66
N ALA A 296 -23.84 -123.44 50.53
CA ALA A 296 -24.86 -124.14 51.29
C ALA A 296 -25.96 -124.75 50.39
N ALA A 297 -26.42 -124.01 49.38
CA ALA A 297 -27.39 -124.50 48.40
C ALA A 297 -26.84 -125.65 47.56
N LYS A 298 -25.58 -125.58 47.14
CA LYS A 298 -24.89 -126.67 46.43
C LYS A 298 -24.76 -127.91 47.31
N ALA A 299 -24.36 -127.76 48.57
CA ALA A 299 -24.27 -128.87 49.52
C ALA A 299 -25.63 -129.53 49.77
N LYS A 300 -26.71 -128.73 49.86
CA LYS A 300 -28.08 -129.24 50.00
C LYS A 300 -28.50 -130.05 48.75
N ARG A 301 -28.23 -129.53 47.55
CA ARG A 301 -28.54 -130.23 46.29
C ARG A 301 -27.76 -131.53 46.13
N GLU A 302 -26.48 -131.55 46.48
CA GLU A 302 -25.67 -132.78 46.47
C GLU A 302 -26.17 -133.82 47.49
N ALA A 303 -26.70 -133.40 48.63
CA ALA A 303 -27.34 -134.29 49.60
C ALA A 303 -28.68 -134.86 49.08
N GLU A 304 -29.51 -134.02 48.45
CA GLU A 304 -30.76 -134.45 47.80
C GLU A 304 -30.50 -135.42 46.63
N GLU A 305 -29.49 -135.16 45.80
CA GLU A 305 -29.12 -136.05 44.69
C GLU A 305 -28.60 -137.41 45.18
N LYS A 306 -27.85 -137.46 46.30
CA LYS A 306 -27.45 -138.74 46.93
C LYS A 306 -28.64 -139.50 47.48
N MET A 307 -29.55 -138.83 48.17
CA MET A 307 -30.78 -139.42 48.70
C MET A 307 -31.67 -139.98 47.58
N GLU A 308 -31.83 -139.24 46.48
CA GLU A 308 -32.58 -139.67 45.30
C GLU A 308 -31.89 -140.86 44.62
N ALA A 309 -30.56 -140.89 44.53
CA ALA A 309 -29.82 -142.03 43.99
C ALA A 309 -30.01 -143.30 44.84
N GLU A 310 -29.98 -143.17 46.17
CA GLU A 310 -30.29 -144.26 47.11
C GLU A 310 -31.73 -144.75 46.95
N TRP A 311 -32.68 -143.83 46.80
CA TRP A 311 -34.09 -144.15 46.59
C TRP A 311 -34.35 -144.84 45.26
N GLN A 312 -33.71 -144.40 44.18
CA GLN A 312 -33.78 -145.06 42.87
C GLN A 312 -33.12 -146.45 42.87
N ALA A 313 -32.05 -146.64 43.63
CA ALA A 313 -31.43 -147.95 43.79
C ALA A 313 -32.39 -148.93 44.50
N LEU A 314 -33.07 -148.48 45.56
CA LEU A 314 -34.10 -149.24 46.27
C LEU A 314 -35.32 -149.53 45.38
N ALA A 315 -35.79 -148.53 44.61
CA ALA A 315 -36.89 -148.72 43.67
C ALA A 315 -36.56 -149.77 42.59
N LYS A 316 -35.33 -149.77 42.07
CA LYS A 316 -34.87 -150.78 41.11
C LYS A 316 -34.75 -152.17 41.73
N SER A 317 -34.33 -152.30 42.99
CA SER A 317 -34.30 -153.61 43.66
C SER A 317 -35.71 -154.16 43.87
N ILE A 318 -36.65 -153.32 44.30
CA ILE A 318 -38.07 -153.68 44.46
C ILE A 318 -38.67 -154.08 43.10
N GLN A 319 -38.46 -153.30 42.03
CA GLN A 319 -38.95 -153.64 40.70
C GLN A 319 -38.41 -154.98 40.18
N ARG A 320 -37.14 -155.32 40.47
CA ARG A 320 -36.56 -156.62 40.12
C ARG A 320 -37.22 -157.77 40.87
N GLU A 321 -37.54 -157.59 42.16
CA GLU A 321 -38.25 -158.60 42.95
C GLU A 321 -39.69 -158.79 42.48
N VAL A 322 -40.41 -157.70 42.19
CA VAL A 322 -41.79 -157.76 41.63
C VAL A 322 -41.79 -158.45 40.27
N ALA A 323 -40.88 -158.11 39.37
CA ALA A 323 -40.78 -158.76 38.06
C ALA A 323 -40.47 -160.26 38.17
N ARG A 324 -39.67 -160.67 39.16
CA ARG A 324 -39.39 -162.08 39.45
C ARG A 324 -40.65 -162.81 39.95
N GLN A 325 -41.42 -162.19 40.85
CA GLN A 325 -42.70 -162.75 41.32
C GLN A 325 -43.73 -162.86 40.19
N ASP A 326 -43.84 -161.84 39.33
CA ASP A 326 -44.75 -161.86 38.18
C ASP A 326 -44.43 -163.00 37.20
N ILE A 327 -43.14 -163.30 36.97
CA ILE A 327 -42.73 -164.44 36.12
C ILE A 327 -43.12 -165.78 36.78
N GLU A 328 -42.94 -165.93 38.09
CA GLU A 328 -43.37 -167.12 38.83
C GLU A 328 -44.89 -167.31 38.77
N ASP A 329 -45.67 -166.24 38.95
CA ASP A 329 -47.12 -166.27 38.88
C ASP A 329 -47.64 -166.54 37.46
N GLN A 330 -47.00 -166.00 36.42
CA GLN A 330 -47.33 -166.34 35.03
C GLN A 330 -47.06 -167.81 34.70
N ARG A 331 -45.99 -168.41 35.24
CA ARG A 331 -45.73 -169.85 35.07
C ARG A 331 -46.81 -170.70 35.73
N LYS A 332 -47.18 -170.38 36.97
CA LYS A 332 -48.28 -171.07 37.68
C LYS A 332 -49.61 -170.94 36.93
N ARG A 333 -49.96 -169.74 36.45
CA ARG A 333 -51.18 -169.52 35.65
C ARG A 333 -51.19 -170.34 34.35
N ARG A 334 -50.03 -170.47 33.68
CA ARG A 334 -49.91 -171.30 32.46
C ARG A 334 -50.05 -172.79 32.76
N GLU A 335 -49.52 -173.29 33.87
CA GLU A 335 -49.70 -174.68 34.30
C GLU A 335 -51.17 -174.98 34.63
N ILE A 336 -51.83 -174.11 35.39
CA ILE A 336 -53.25 -174.23 35.72
C ILE A 336 -54.11 -174.22 34.44
N ALA A 337 -53.82 -173.31 33.51
CA ALA A 337 -54.54 -173.23 32.23
C ALA A 337 -54.34 -174.49 31.35
N ARG A 338 -53.16 -175.12 31.41
CA ARG A 338 -52.88 -176.37 30.68
C ARG A 338 -53.67 -177.54 31.28
N GLN A 339 -53.67 -177.67 32.61
CA GLN A 339 -54.45 -178.69 33.33
C GLN A 339 -55.95 -178.56 33.02
N LEU A 340 -56.49 -177.33 33.07
CA LEU A 340 -57.89 -177.06 32.76
C LEU A 340 -58.24 -177.39 31.29
N MET A 341 -57.30 -177.22 30.36
CA MET A 341 -57.50 -177.57 28.95
C MET A 341 -57.54 -179.08 28.73
N GLU A 342 -56.66 -179.84 29.40
CA GLU A 342 -56.67 -181.32 29.37
C GLU A 342 -57.96 -181.89 29.97
N GLU A 343 -58.40 -181.36 31.12
CA GLU A 343 -59.67 -181.75 31.75
C GLU A 343 -60.87 -181.46 30.84
N ASN A 344 -60.92 -180.28 30.21
CA ASN A 344 -61.99 -179.92 29.27
C ASN A 344 -62.01 -180.80 28.01
N GLN A 345 -60.84 -181.22 27.50
CA GLN A 345 -60.78 -182.16 26.36
C GLN A 345 -61.33 -183.54 26.72
N LEU A 346 -61.00 -184.05 27.92
CA LEU A 346 -61.54 -185.31 28.45
C LEU A 346 -63.06 -185.24 28.61
N LEU A 347 -63.58 -184.16 29.20
CA LEU A 347 -65.02 -183.93 29.33
C LEU A 347 -65.72 -183.86 27.96
N ALA A 348 -65.14 -183.17 26.98
CA ALA A 348 -65.73 -183.04 25.64
C ALA A 348 -65.80 -184.38 24.89
N LEU A 349 -64.83 -185.28 25.09
CA LEU A 349 -64.86 -186.64 24.52
C LEU A 349 -65.96 -187.48 25.16
N GLN A 350 -66.08 -187.46 26.50
CA GLN A 350 -67.15 -188.15 27.24
C GLN A 350 -68.54 -187.65 26.83
N GLN A 351 -68.69 -186.35 26.60
CA GLN A 351 -69.94 -185.75 26.16
C GLN A 351 -70.33 -186.16 24.72
N LYS A 352 -69.35 -186.28 23.82
CA LYS A 352 -69.58 -186.80 22.45
C LYS A 352 -69.96 -188.28 22.43
N GLU A 353 -69.39 -189.10 23.31
CA GLU A 353 -69.77 -190.52 23.43
C GLU A 353 -71.18 -190.69 23.98
N THR A 354 -71.55 -189.91 25.00
CA THR A 354 -72.92 -189.93 25.55
C THR A 354 -73.96 -189.40 24.55
N GLU A 355 -73.67 -188.34 23.79
CA GLU A 355 -74.55 -187.86 22.71
C GLU A 355 -74.75 -188.91 21.60
N LYS A 356 -73.69 -189.64 21.21
CA LYS A 356 -73.80 -190.74 20.23
C LYS A 356 -74.74 -191.85 20.74
N TYR A 357 -74.62 -192.21 22.01
CA TYR A 357 -75.49 -193.21 22.64
C TYR A 357 -76.96 -192.78 22.65
N PHE A 358 -77.26 -191.53 23.05
CA PHE A 358 -78.64 -191.02 23.04
C PHE A 358 -79.26 -190.96 21.64
N LYS A 359 -78.50 -190.53 20.63
CA LYS A 359 -78.98 -190.46 19.24
C LYS A 359 -79.25 -191.82 18.60
N GLN A 360 -78.45 -192.84 18.90
CA GLN A 360 -78.57 -194.15 18.23
C GLN A 360 -79.53 -195.12 18.92
N VAL A 361 -79.67 -195.03 20.26
CA VAL A 361 -80.41 -196.04 21.04
C VAL A 361 -81.75 -195.52 21.56
N VAL A 362 -81.85 -194.25 21.94
CA VAL A 362 -83.02 -193.73 22.69
C VAL A 362 -84.01 -192.99 21.78
N TYR A 363 -83.54 -192.28 20.76
CA TYR A 363 -84.38 -191.44 19.90
C TYR A 363 -84.79 -192.11 18.58
N ASN A 364 -85.29 -193.35 18.64
CA ASN A 364 -85.81 -194.05 17.46
C ASN A 364 -87.17 -194.68 17.78
N ASN A 365 -88.23 -193.89 17.62
CA ASN A 365 -89.62 -194.32 17.82
C ASN A 365 -90.22 -194.79 16.49
N THR A 366 -90.01 -196.05 16.14
CA THR A 366 -90.62 -196.71 14.97
C THR A 366 -92.00 -197.28 15.34
N PRO A 367 -93.11 -196.81 14.73
CA PRO A 367 -94.46 -197.29 15.03
C PRO A 367 -94.64 -198.75 14.60
N THR A 368 -95.22 -199.56 15.49
CA THR A 368 -95.47 -200.99 15.32
C THR A 368 -96.59 -201.25 14.31
N ASP A 369 -96.57 -202.42 13.65
CA ASP A 369 -97.48 -202.82 12.56
C ASP A 369 -98.99 -202.66 12.84
N ASP A 370 -99.42 -202.62 14.10
CA ASP A 370 -100.81 -202.31 14.52
C ASP A 370 -101.28 -200.89 14.11
N TYR A 371 -100.35 -199.98 13.79
CA TYR A 371 -100.65 -198.59 13.45
C TYR A 371 -101.19 -198.42 12.02
N TYR A 372 -100.70 -199.19 11.03
CA TYR A 372 -101.04 -198.96 9.62
C TYR A 372 -102.19 -199.81 9.10
N SER A 373 -102.52 -200.92 9.79
CA SER A 373 -103.68 -201.75 9.48
C SER A 373 -105.04 -201.04 9.67
N GLN A 374 -105.02 -199.76 10.10
CA GLN A 374 -106.18 -198.90 10.30
C GLN A 374 -106.63 -198.10 9.06
N PHE A 375 -105.84 -198.06 7.98
CA PHE A 375 -106.13 -197.18 6.83
C PHE A 375 -106.68 -197.94 5.60
N ASN A 376 -107.75 -197.40 5.00
CA ASN A 376 -108.41 -197.83 3.76
C ASN A 376 -109.13 -199.20 3.77
N THR A 377 -109.83 -199.52 4.86
CA THR A 377 -110.69 -200.72 4.99
C THR A 377 -112.13 -200.53 4.53
N THR A 378 -112.57 -199.35 4.06
CA THR A 378 -113.97 -199.12 3.64
C THR A 378 -114.11 -198.30 2.37
N THR A 379 -115.05 -198.71 1.51
CA THR A 379 -115.26 -198.27 0.12
C THR A 379 -115.95 -196.89 -0.04
N ARG A 380 -115.85 -196.01 0.97
CA ARG A 380 -116.54 -194.73 0.99
C ARG A 380 -115.66 -193.60 1.48
#